data_AF-C6WB85-F1
#
_entry.id   AF-C6WB85-F1
#
_cell.length_a   1.000
_cell.length_b   1.000
_cell.length_c   1.000
_cell.angle_alpha   90.00
_cell.angle_beta   90.00
_cell.angle_gamma   90.00
#
_symmetry.space_group_name_H-M   'P 1'
#
loop_
_entity.id
_entity.type
_entity.pdbx_description
1 polymer ?
#
loop_
_entity_poly.entity_id
_entity_poly.type
_entity_poly.pdbx_seq_one_letter_code
_entity_poly.pdbx_strand_id
1 'polypeptide(L)'
;MAPTQQPTVPDPAPRPPPATHRVDLTSLGDLTGIEITTTDQVPPGPCEWCRDRSATAVARVIGDPPNDSTRFTAADVCARCVPAAARHAHEQQTDGSPRPIRVEIPDQHDVPGLHTASTTDRRRSSSMTTPPIDLTATNRLALAAAVTHVNAKRANDAHKAAHKAFTTAIARGSVNYASDPRDPERQIAQVAISKSTWTAKVVDLSALEQWVRATYPDKLQRRTRITGTEQDVINVLERFAPYLLDQVVEVPVEAVRELELKSREAREACGWGGEVGEQAPPGIAVSESAPRLVITYRDEDLLDELIASGIVDVTGTVLAGGEEQ
;
A
#
# COMPACT_ATOMS: atom_id res chain seq x y z
N MET A 1 -11.59 40.35 -61.59
CA MET A 1 -10.37 39.98 -60.84
C MET A 1 -10.78 38.85 -59.90
N ALA A 2 -10.33 37.63 -60.16
CA ALA A 2 -10.66 36.47 -59.33
C ALA A 2 -9.76 36.46 -58.08
N PRO A 3 -10.28 36.21 -56.88
CA PRO A 3 -9.47 36.15 -55.68
C PRO A 3 -8.63 34.87 -55.65
N THR A 4 -7.32 35.04 -55.50
CA THR A 4 -6.34 33.98 -55.30
C THR A 4 -6.61 33.27 -53.97
N GLN A 5 -6.97 31.99 -54.02
CA GLN A 5 -7.09 31.16 -52.81
C GLN A 5 -5.70 30.86 -52.25
N GLN A 6 -5.48 31.14 -50.97
CA GLN A 6 -4.26 30.76 -50.26
C GLN A 6 -4.25 29.26 -49.96
N PRO A 7 -3.09 28.59 -50.07
CA PRO A 7 -2.96 27.18 -49.77
C PRO A 7 -3.13 26.91 -48.27
N THR A 8 -3.99 25.95 -47.94
CA THR A 8 -4.27 25.49 -46.59
C THR A 8 -3.10 24.62 -46.10
N VAL A 9 -2.47 25.01 -44.99
CA VAL A 9 -1.40 24.23 -44.34
C VAL A 9 -2.06 23.09 -43.56
N PRO A 10 -1.68 21.82 -43.75
CA PRO A 10 -2.22 20.71 -42.97
C PRO A 10 -1.79 20.79 -41.51
N ASP A 11 -2.72 20.51 -40.61
CA ASP A 11 -2.50 20.49 -39.15
C ASP A 11 -1.38 19.51 -38.78
N PRO A 12 -0.48 19.89 -37.85
CA PRO A 12 0.58 19.01 -37.37
C PRO A 12 -0.02 17.81 -36.62
N ALA A 13 0.52 16.63 -36.89
CA ALA A 13 0.11 15.39 -36.23
C ALA A 13 0.21 15.50 -34.69
N PRO A 14 -0.74 14.92 -33.93
CA PRO A 14 -0.70 14.95 -32.47
C PRO A 14 0.58 14.32 -31.95
N ARG A 15 1.25 15.00 -31.02
CA ARG A 15 2.45 14.47 -30.36
C ARG A 15 2.12 13.16 -29.64
N PRO A 16 2.99 12.14 -29.73
CA PRO A 16 2.85 10.95 -28.91
C PRO A 16 2.91 11.32 -27.42
N PRO A 17 2.20 10.58 -26.54
CA PRO A 17 2.30 10.79 -25.10
C PRO A 17 3.74 10.54 -24.62
N PRO A 18 4.19 11.25 -23.56
CA PRO A 18 5.53 11.08 -23.02
C PRO A 18 5.77 9.64 -22.53
N ALA A 19 7.01 9.18 -22.66
CA ALA A 19 7.42 7.83 -22.29
C ALA A 19 7.43 7.68 -20.77
N THR A 20 6.73 6.68 -20.25
CA THR A 20 6.62 6.45 -18.80
C THR A 20 7.80 5.60 -18.31
N HIS A 21 8.73 6.18 -17.55
CA HIS A 21 9.76 5.42 -16.84
C HIS A 21 9.17 4.75 -15.58
N ARG A 22 9.31 3.42 -15.47
CA ARG A 22 8.84 2.65 -14.31
C ARG A 22 9.93 2.60 -13.23
N VAL A 23 9.71 3.27 -12.10
CA VAL A 23 10.44 3.00 -10.86
C VAL A 23 9.79 1.79 -10.19
N ASP A 24 10.59 0.79 -9.82
CA ASP A 24 10.09 -0.40 -9.14
C ASP A 24 9.77 -0.07 -7.67
N LEU A 25 8.49 0.21 -7.43
CA LEU A 25 7.94 0.58 -6.12
C LEU A 25 7.36 -0.63 -5.36
N THR A 26 7.70 -1.86 -5.75
CA THR A 26 7.22 -3.10 -5.09
C THR A 26 7.51 -3.15 -3.58
N SER A 27 8.49 -2.37 -3.09
CA SER A 27 8.77 -2.20 -1.65
C SER A 27 7.75 -1.33 -0.88
N LEU A 28 6.85 -0.61 -1.56
CA LEU A 28 5.75 0.16 -0.96
C LEU A 28 4.49 -0.70 -0.69
N GLY A 29 4.67 -2.02 -0.61
CA GLY A 29 3.71 -3.10 -0.84
C GLY A 29 2.40 -3.18 -0.05
N ASP A 30 1.84 -2.11 0.52
CA ASP A 30 0.49 -2.11 1.11
C ASP A 30 -0.19 -0.72 1.10
N LEU A 31 0.43 0.32 0.51
CA LEU A 31 -0.10 1.68 0.54
C LEU A 31 -1.08 1.94 -0.61
N THR A 32 -2.38 1.81 -0.33
CA THR A 32 -3.45 2.25 -1.25
C THR A 32 -3.58 3.77 -1.23
N GLY A 33 -3.65 4.43 -2.39
CA GLY A 33 -3.87 5.89 -2.50
C GLY A 33 -2.62 6.72 -2.81
N ILE A 34 -1.69 6.21 -3.61
CA ILE A 34 -0.55 7.00 -4.12
C ILE A 34 -0.76 7.27 -5.61
N GLU A 35 -0.76 8.54 -6.01
CA GLU A 35 -0.85 8.98 -7.40
C GLU A 35 0.52 9.44 -7.89
N ILE A 36 0.97 9.00 -9.06
CA ILE A 36 2.27 9.39 -9.63
C ILE A 36 2.03 10.36 -10.77
N THR A 37 2.65 11.54 -10.77
CA THR A 37 2.54 12.47 -11.91
C THR A 37 3.89 13.06 -12.29
N THR A 38 4.23 13.05 -13.58
CA THR A 38 5.48 13.63 -14.06
C THR A 38 5.34 15.14 -14.25
N THR A 39 6.30 15.92 -13.76
CA THR A 39 6.30 17.39 -13.90
C THR A 39 7.64 17.90 -14.45
N ASP A 40 7.60 18.99 -15.20
CA ASP A 40 8.81 19.55 -15.80
C ASP A 40 9.56 20.46 -14.80
N GLN A 41 10.84 20.11 -14.61
CA GLN A 41 11.95 20.91 -14.07
C GLN A 41 11.99 21.26 -12.57
N VAL A 42 12.97 20.66 -11.87
CA VAL A 42 13.68 21.25 -10.72
C VAL A 42 15.18 20.94 -10.88
N PRO A 43 16.10 21.92 -10.76
CA PRO A 43 17.53 21.66 -10.87
C PRO A 43 18.07 20.81 -9.70
N PRO A 44 19.12 19.99 -9.91
CA PRO A 44 19.60 19.06 -8.90
C PRO A 44 20.26 19.77 -7.71
N GLY A 45 19.64 19.64 -6.53
CA GLY A 45 20.24 19.93 -5.23
C GLY A 45 20.49 18.64 -4.41
N PRO A 46 21.24 18.71 -3.29
CA PRO A 46 21.42 17.56 -2.41
C PRO A 46 20.09 17.10 -1.84
N CYS A 47 19.85 15.78 -1.84
CA CYS A 47 18.63 15.22 -1.26
C CYS A 47 18.52 15.60 0.22
N GLU A 48 17.40 16.20 0.62
CA GLU A 48 17.22 16.70 2.00
C GLU A 48 17.16 15.56 3.04
N TRP A 49 16.76 14.36 2.61
CA TRP A 49 16.58 13.20 3.46
C TRP A 49 17.89 12.50 3.84
N CYS A 50 18.79 12.30 2.89
CA CYS A 50 20.06 11.61 3.14
C CYS A 50 21.29 12.53 3.10
N ARG A 51 21.10 13.80 2.73
CA ARG A 51 22.15 14.81 2.53
C ARG A 51 23.26 14.41 1.55
N ASP A 52 23.01 13.39 0.74
CA ASP A 52 23.94 12.92 -0.28
C ASP A 52 23.95 13.92 -1.45
N ARG A 53 25.12 14.54 -1.69
CA ARG A 53 25.34 15.50 -2.77
C ARG A 53 25.52 14.82 -4.13
N SER A 54 25.75 13.51 -4.16
CA SER A 54 25.95 12.74 -5.38
C SER A 54 24.64 12.21 -5.97
N ALA A 55 23.56 12.24 -5.20
CA ALA A 55 22.26 11.76 -5.62
C ALA A 55 21.41 12.94 -6.12
N THR A 56 21.14 12.98 -7.42
CA THR A 56 20.15 13.89 -8.00
C THR A 56 18.81 13.71 -7.28
N ALA A 57 18.14 14.80 -6.91
CA ALA A 57 16.73 14.72 -6.55
C ALA A 57 15.94 14.23 -7.77
N VAL A 58 15.20 13.13 -7.63
CA VAL A 58 14.49 12.46 -8.74
C VAL A 58 13.00 12.39 -8.45
N ALA A 59 12.54 12.68 -7.24
CA ALA A 59 11.11 12.75 -7.00
C ALA A 59 10.76 13.79 -5.94
N ARG A 60 9.55 14.30 -6.04
CA ARG A 60 8.90 15.14 -5.04
C ARG A 60 7.71 14.38 -4.48
N VAL A 61 7.70 14.14 -3.18
CA VAL A 61 6.55 13.53 -2.49
C VAL A 61 5.66 14.65 -1.96
N ILE A 62 4.35 14.59 -2.13
CA ILE A 62 3.40 15.62 -1.69
C ILE A 62 2.32 14.95 -0.83
N GLY A 63 2.25 15.34 0.45
CA GLY A 63 1.14 15.00 1.37
C GLY A 63 0.34 16.25 1.75
N ASP A 64 -0.88 16.07 2.27
CA ASP A 64 -1.76 17.16 2.75
C ASP A 64 -1.65 17.24 4.28
N PRO A 65 -1.01 18.28 4.86
CA PRO A 65 -0.74 18.33 6.30
C PRO A 65 -1.97 18.73 7.15
N PRO A 66 -1.95 18.48 8.47
CA PRO A 66 -3.15 18.53 9.32
C PRO A 66 -3.79 19.89 9.59
N ASN A 67 -3.16 21.02 9.27
CA ASN A 67 -3.72 22.35 9.53
C ASN A 67 -2.95 23.43 8.77
N ASP A 68 -3.71 24.29 8.08
CA ASP A 68 -3.41 25.62 7.55
C ASP A 68 -1.93 26.08 7.61
N SER A 69 -1.07 25.41 6.84
CA SER A 69 0.24 25.93 6.52
C SER A 69 0.51 25.67 5.05
N THR A 70 0.96 26.72 4.37
CA THR A 70 1.38 26.82 2.97
C THR A 70 2.60 25.94 2.63
N ARG A 71 2.80 24.83 3.34
CA ARG A 71 3.85 23.87 3.14
C ARG A 71 3.25 22.53 2.76
N PHE A 72 2.97 22.37 1.47
CA PHE A 72 3.09 21.04 0.87
C PHE A 72 4.45 20.48 1.33
N THR A 73 4.51 19.30 1.96
CA THR A 73 5.79 18.64 2.27
C THR A 73 6.39 18.06 0.99
N ALA A 74 6.56 18.91 -0.02
CA ALA A 74 7.35 18.66 -1.22
C ALA A 74 8.80 18.44 -0.80
N ALA A 75 9.15 17.21 -0.45
CA ALA A 75 10.52 16.84 -0.18
C ALA A 75 11.17 16.36 -1.49
N ASP A 76 12.19 17.08 -1.94
CA ASP A 76 12.99 16.68 -3.09
C ASP A 76 13.91 15.52 -2.65
N VAL A 77 13.60 14.32 -3.12
CA VAL A 77 14.22 13.06 -2.69
C VAL A 77 14.89 12.32 -3.84
N CYS A 78 16.02 11.67 -3.55
CA CYS A 78 16.64 10.79 -4.53
C CYS A 78 15.87 9.47 -4.66
N ALA A 79 16.06 8.74 -5.77
CA ALA A 79 15.38 7.48 -6.04
C ALA A 79 15.43 6.45 -4.89
N ARG A 80 16.54 6.44 -4.13
CA ARG A 80 16.72 5.55 -2.96
C ARG A 80 15.86 5.94 -1.76
N CYS A 81 15.57 7.23 -1.61
CA CYS A 81 14.83 7.77 -0.47
C CYS A 81 13.33 7.94 -0.74
N VAL A 82 12.88 7.79 -1.99
CA VAL A 82 11.45 7.89 -2.37
C VAL A 82 10.54 7.02 -1.50
N PRO A 83 10.83 5.73 -1.25
CA PRO A 83 9.91 4.90 -0.48
C PRO A 83 9.77 5.34 0.98
N ALA A 84 10.87 5.77 1.59
CA ALA A 84 10.89 6.25 2.97
C ALA A 84 10.14 7.59 3.11
N ALA A 85 10.32 8.50 2.15
CA ALA A 85 9.63 9.78 2.14
C ALA A 85 8.13 9.63 1.87
N ALA A 86 7.73 8.74 0.96
CA ALA A 86 6.32 8.41 0.70
C ALA A 86 5.63 7.84 1.96
N ARG A 87 6.30 6.92 2.66
CA ARG A 87 5.78 6.38 3.92
C ARG A 87 5.64 7.44 5.01
N HIS A 88 6.63 8.32 5.14
CA HIS A 88 6.57 9.40 6.12
C HIS A 88 5.46 10.42 5.80
N ALA A 89 5.26 10.75 4.53
CA ALA A 89 4.14 11.58 4.11
C ALA A 89 2.79 10.92 4.41
N HIS A 90 2.69 9.59 4.26
CA HIS A 90 1.50 8.82 4.63
C HIS A 90 1.23 8.85 6.13
N GLU A 91 2.26 8.63 6.95
CA GLU A 91 2.15 8.67 8.41
C GLU A 91 1.79 10.06 8.95
N GLN A 92 2.19 11.12 8.25
CA GLN A 92 1.85 12.51 8.60
C GLN A 92 0.48 12.96 8.11
N GLN A 93 -0.11 12.26 7.15
CA GLN A 93 -1.44 12.56 6.66
C GLN A 93 -2.45 12.20 7.76
N THR A 94 -3.25 13.16 8.21
CA THR A 94 -4.26 12.91 9.24
C THR A 94 -5.28 11.87 8.78
N ASP A 95 -5.71 11.01 9.71
CA ASP A 95 -6.85 10.10 9.56
C ASP A 95 -8.06 10.92 9.07
N GLY A 96 -8.36 10.84 7.77
CA GLY A 96 -9.50 11.51 7.15
C GLY A 96 -9.20 12.42 5.95
N SER A 97 -7.93 12.64 5.55
CA SER A 97 -7.66 13.32 4.28
C SER A 97 -7.97 12.40 3.09
N PRO A 98 -8.94 12.75 2.21
CA PRO A 98 -9.35 11.90 1.09
C PRO A 98 -8.38 11.95 -0.10
N ARG A 99 -7.31 12.74 -0.03
CA ARG A 99 -6.43 12.98 -1.17
C ARG A 99 -5.30 11.96 -1.22
N PRO A 100 -5.02 11.37 -2.38
CA PRO A 100 -3.89 10.45 -2.52
C PRO A 100 -2.56 11.20 -2.33
N ILE A 101 -1.55 10.50 -1.79
CA ILE A 101 -0.17 11.00 -1.75
C ILE A 101 0.33 11.09 -3.16
N ARG A 102 0.85 12.25 -3.57
CA ARG A 102 1.37 12.43 -4.91
C ARG A 102 2.88 12.25 -4.93
N VAL A 103 3.40 11.40 -5.83
CA VAL A 103 4.84 11.30 -6.09
C VAL A 103 5.10 11.84 -7.48
N GLU A 104 5.82 12.95 -7.57
CA GLU A 104 6.17 13.57 -8.84
C GLU A 104 7.58 13.18 -9.26
N ILE A 105 7.76 12.69 -10.48
CA ILE A 105 9.07 12.30 -11.03
C ILE A 105 9.32 13.20 -12.25
N PRO A 106 10.40 14.01 -12.29
CA PRO A 106 10.66 14.84 -13.45
C PRO A 106 11.08 13.98 -14.63
N ASP A 107 10.50 14.26 -15.80
CA ASP A 107 10.81 13.54 -17.03
C ASP A 107 12.20 13.97 -17.53
N GLN A 108 13.06 13.00 -17.89
CA GLN A 108 14.47 13.26 -18.22
C GLN A 108 14.71 13.69 -19.67
N HIS A 109 13.67 14.15 -20.38
CA HIS A 109 13.78 14.49 -21.79
C HIS A 109 13.68 15.99 -22.08
N ASP A 110 14.72 16.48 -22.77
CA ASP A 110 14.94 17.80 -23.34
C ASP A 110 15.15 19.00 -22.39
N VAL A 111 16.42 19.23 -22.03
CA VAL A 111 16.93 20.58 -21.71
C VAL A 111 17.94 21.02 -22.77
N PRO A 112 17.53 21.80 -23.79
CA PRO A 112 18.47 22.55 -24.61
C PRO A 112 18.98 23.75 -23.80
N GLY A 113 20.27 23.77 -23.48
CA GLY A 113 20.94 24.98 -22.96
C GLY A 113 21.62 24.89 -21.60
N LEU A 114 21.90 23.70 -21.06
CA LEU A 114 22.83 23.60 -19.92
C LEU A 114 24.28 23.69 -20.42
N HIS A 115 24.74 24.92 -20.67
CA HIS A 115 26.16 25.23 -20.73
C HIS A 115 26.73 25.10 -19.31
N THR A 116 27.25 23.92 -19.00
CA THR A 116 28.09 23.73 -17.81
C THR A 116 29.29 24.65 -17.89
N ALA A 117 29.46 25.47 -16.86
CA ALA A 117 30.64 26.28 -16.64
C ALA A 117 31.90 25.40 -16.77
N SER A 118 32.79 25.89 -17.63
CA SER A 118 34.10 25.32 -17.93
C SER A 118 34.91 25.17 -16.64
N THR A 119 34.89 23.96 -16.06
CA THR A 119 36.01 23.50 -15.25
C THR A 119 37.09 23.08 -16.23
N THR A 120 37.83 24.08 -16.68
CA THR A 120 39.08 23.88 -17.38
C THR A 120 40.02 23.14 -16.43
N ASP A 121 40.67 22.11 -16.95
CA ASP A 121 41.93 21.58 -16.44
C ASP A 121 41.90 20.42 -15.42
N ARG A 122 41.49 19.24 -15.89
CA ARG A 122 42.14 17.94 -15.61
C ARG A 122 41.62 16.86 -16.58
N ARG A 123 41.80 17.07 -17.89
CA ARG A 123 41.67 16.00 -18.89
C ARG A 123 42.87 15.06 -18.78
N ARG A 124 42.83 14.12 -17.83
CA ARG A 124 43.42 12.80 -18.09
C ARG A 124 42.38 12.04 -18.90
N SER A 125 42.63 11.98 -20.20
CA SER A 125 41.93 11.11 -21.15
C SER A 125 42.18 9.65 -20.79
N SER A 126 41.56 9.17 -19.71
CA SER A 126 41.40 7.74 -19.49
C SER A 126 40.25 7.33 -20.41
N SER A 127 40.58 6.85 -21.61
CA SER A 127 39.67 6.07 -22.42
C SER A 127 39.14 4.94 -21.55
N MET A 128 37.93 5.09 -21.00
CA MET A 128 37.20 3.99 -20.41
C MET A 128 36.82 3.08 -21.56
N THR A 129 37.75 2.21 -21.92
CA THR A 129 37.53 1.07 -22.77
C THR A 129 36.50 0.23 -22.05
N THR A 130 35.23 0.38 -22.43
CA THR A 130 34.16 -0.51 -21.99
C THR A 130 34.64 -1.94 -22.30
N PRO A 131 34.86 -2.79 -21.27
CA PRO A 131 35.34 -4.13 -21.52
C PRO A 131 34.35 -4.83 -22.45
N PRO A 132 34.83 -5.61 -23.43
CA PRO A 132 33.95 -6.36 -24.31
C PRO A 132 33.03 -7.23 -23.46
N ILE A 133 31.72 -7.06 -23.64
CA ILE A 133 30.72 -7.86 -22.95
C ILE A 133 30.88 -9.29 -23.43
N ASP A 134 31.28 -10.19 -22.53
CA ASP A 134 31.25 -11.63 -22.81
C ASP A 134 29.80 -12.09 -22.83
N LEU A 135 29.22 -12.09 -24.03
CA LEU A 135 27.86 -12.52 -24.31
C LEU A 135 27.58 -13.94 -23.78
N THR A 136 28.60 -14.79 -23.67
CA THR A 136 28.46 -16.16 -23.16
C THR A 136 28.27 -16.16 -21.65
N ALA A 137 29.05 -15.37 -20.92
CA ALA A 137 28.89 -15.19 -19.48
C ALA A 137 27.55 -14.51 -19.16
N THR A 138 27.17 -13.48 -19.92
CA THR A 138 25.87 -12.81 -19.78
C THR A 138 24.71 -13.78 -20.03
N ASN A 139 24.77 -14.60 -21.08
CA ASN A 139 23.72 -15.58 -21.36
C ASN A 139 23.60 -16.65 -20.27
N ARG A 140 24.71 -17.10 -19.68
CA ARG A 140 24.68 -18.04 -18.55
C ARG A 140 24.02 -17.43 -17.31
N LEU A 141 24.33 -16.17 -16.99
CA LEU A 141 23.70 -15.46 -15.88
C LEU A 141 22.20 -15.22 -16.13
N ALA A 142 21.82 -14.83 -17.35
CA ALA A 142 20.42 -14.66 -17.73
C ALA A 142 19.63 -15.98 -17.64
N LEU A 143 20.23 -17.09 -18.10
CA LEU A 143 19.62 -18.41 -17.96
C LEU A 143 19.49 -18.81 -16.49
N ALA A 144 20.53 -18.61 -15.67
CA ALA A 144 20.49 -18.88 -14.24
C ALA A 144 19.37 -18.07 -13.56
N ALA A 145 19.24 -16.78 -13.87
CA ALA A 145 18.17 -15.92 -13.36
C ALA A 145 16.76 -16.37 -13.81
N ALA A 146 16.62 -16.81 -15.06
CA ALA A 146 15.34 -17.33 -15.56
C ALA A 146 14.94 -18.64 -14.85
N VAL A 147 15.90 -19.54 -14.64
CA VAL A 147 15.67 -20.82 -13.93
C VAL A 147 15.33 -20.58 -12.47
N THR A 148 16.06 -19.71 -11.75
CA THR A 148 15.75 -19.39 -10.35
C THR A 148 14.37 -18.74 -10.21
N HIS A 149 13.99 -17.86 -11.13
CA HIS A 149 12.64 -17.27 -11.15
C HIS A 149 11.54 -18.33 -11.34
N VAL A 150 11.72 -19.28 -12.27
CA VAL A 150 10.75 -20.38 -12.47
C VAL A 150 10.65 -21.28 -11.23
N ASN A 151 11.78 -21.59 -10.60
CA ASN A 151 11.81 -22.40 -9.38
C ASN A 151 11.12 -21.67 -8.20
N ALA A 152 11.38 -20.38 -8.02
CA ALA A 152 10.71 -19.56 -7.01
C ALA A 152 9.19 -19.51 -7.24
N LYS A 153 8.75 -19.38 -8.50
CA LYS A 153 7.32 -19.43 -8.84
C LYS A 153 6.70 -20.78 -8.48
N ARG A 154 7.33 -21.90 -8.84
CA ARG A 154 6.86 -23.25 -8.50
C ARG A 154 6.81 -23.48 -6.99
N ALA A 155 7.83 -23.04 -6.26
CA ALA A 155 7.86 -23.11 -4.80
C ALA A 155 6.71 -22.30 -4.17
N ASN A 156 6.44 -21.10 -4.69
CA ASN A 156 5.31 -20.29 -4.24
C ASN A 156 3.95 -20.97 -4.52
N ASP A 157 3.79 -21.60 -5.68
CA ASP A 157 2.56 -22.32 -6.03
C ASP A 157 2.37 -23.57 -5.15
N ALA A 158 3.44 -24.34 -4.91
CA ALA A 158 3.43 -25.47 -3.98
C ALA A 158 3.12 -25.03 -2.55
N HIS A 159 3.72 -23.94 -2.07
CA HIS A 159 3.43 -23.34 -0.78
C HIS A 159 1.95 -22.93 -0.66
N LYS A 160 1.38 -22.28 -1.68
CA LYS A 160 -0.07 -21.94 -1.70
C LYS A 160 -0.95 -23.18 -1.66
N ALA A 161 -0.59 -24.24 -2.38
CA ALA A 161 -1.34 -25.50 -2.39
C ALA A 161 -1.28 -26.17 -1.01
N ALA A 162 -0.10 -26.26 -0.39
CA ALA A 162 0.10 -26.80 0.96
C ALA A 162 -0.65 -25.98 2.01
N HIS A 163 -0.57 -24.64 1.93
CA HIS A 163 -1.31 -23.74 2.81
C HIS A 163 -2.82 -23.96 2.70
N LYS A 164 -3.36 -24.06 1.47
CA LYS A 164 -4.78 -24.36 1.25
C LYS A 164 -5.17 -25.73 1.79
N ALA A 165 -4.37 -26.76 1.55
CA ALA A 165 -4.62 -28.11 2.06
C ALA A 165 -4.66 -28.12 3.60
N PHE A 166 -3.66 -27.52 4.24
CA PHE A 166 -3.56 -27.44 5.70
C PHE A 166 -4.70 -26.65 6.33
N THR A 167 -5.01 -25.47 5.78
CA THR A 167 -6.14 -24.64 6.25
C THR A 167 -7.52 -25.28 6.03
N THR A 168 -7.64 -26.23 5.10
CA THR A 168 -8.87 -27.01 4.91
C THR A 168 -8.94 -28.19 5.90
N ALA A 169 -7.81 -28.81 6.21
CA ALA A 169 -7.75 -29.99 7.09
C ALA A 169 -7.92 -29.66 8.57
N ILE A 170 -7.62 -28.43 8.98
CA ILE A 170 -7.48 -28.06 10.37
C ILE A 170 -8.44 -26.93 10.76
N ALA A 171 -9.06 -27.05 11.95
CA ALA A 171 -9.96 -26.04 12.48
C ALA A 171 -9.24 -24.71 12.77
N ARG A 172 -9.91 -23.58 12.50
CA ARG A 172 -9.40 -22.23 12.80
C ARG A 172 -9.14 -22.06 14.30
N GLY A 173 -8.09 -21.33 14.66
CA GLY A 173 -7.68 -21.11 16.05
C GLY A 173 -6.93 -22.27 16.70
N SER A 174 -6.72 -23.37 15.99
CA SER A 174 -5.92 -24.49 16.49
C SER A 174 -4.41 -24.25 16.32
N VAL A 175 -3.65 -24.93 17.16
CA VAL A 175 -2.20 -24.96 17.15
C VAL A 175 -1.79 -26.40 16.93
N ASN A 176 -0.99 -26.64 15.90
CA ASN A 176 -0.40 -27.93 15.61
C ASN A 176 1.12 -27.81 15.65
N TYR A 177 1.79 -28.94 15.80
CA TYR A 177 3.24 -29.00 15.81
C TYR A 177 3.68 -29.93 14.69
N ALA A 178 4.67 -29.49 13.92
CA ALA A 178 5.43 -30.36 13.04
C ALA A 178 6.58 -30.93 13.86
N SER A 179 6.62 -32.26 14.02
CA SER A 179 7.70 -32.96 14.72
C SER A 179 8.68 -33.58 13.73
N ASP A 180 9.87 -33.93 14.22
CA ASP A 180 10.83 -34.72 13.48
C ASP A 180 10.26 -36.12 13.20
N PRO A 181 10.25 -36.58 11.94
CA PRO A 181 9.84 -37.96 11.63
C PRO A 181 10.73 -39.02 12.29
N ARG A 182 11.97 -38.69 12.66
CA ARG A 182 12.89 -39.58 13.39
C ARG A 182 12.62 -39.59 14.90
N ASP A 183 12.18 -38.46 15.44
CA ASP A 183 11.91 -38.25 16.86
C ASP A 183 10.61 -37.42 17.04
N PRO A 184 9.45 -38.09 17.17
CA PRO A 184 8.17 -37.40 17.28
C PRO A 184 8.03 -36.46 18.48
N GLU A 185 8.86 -36.62 19.52
CA GLU A 185 8.88 -35.73 20.69
C GLU A 185 9.57 -34.39 20.38
N ARG A 186 10.49 -34.37 19.41
CA ARG A 186 11.20 -33.17 18.98
C ARG A 186 10.37 -32.34 18.00
N GLN A 187 9.83 -31.23 18.50
CA GLN A 187 9.03 -30.28 17.72
C GLN A 187 9.92 -29.33 16.92
N ILE A 188 9.79 -29.36 15.59
CA ILE A 188 10.57 -28.54 14.64
C ILE A 188 9.90 -27.18 14.44
N ALA A 189 8.58 -27.18 14.24
CA ALA A 189 7.81 -25.97 14.00
C ALA A 189 6.45 -26.03 14.67
N GLN A 190 5.96 -24.87 15.07
CA GLN A 190 4.59 -24.67 15.51
C GLN A 190 3.80 -24.04 14.36
N VAL A 191 2.70 -24.66 13.98
CA VAL A 191 1.82 -24.19 12.91
C VAL A 191 0.47 -23.81 13.53
N ALA A 192 0.20 -22.52 13.59
CA ALA A 192 -1.03 -21.97 14.14
C ALA A 192 -1.92 -21.41 13.02
N ILE A 193 -3.22 -21.73 13.05
CA ILE A 193 -4.21 -21.06 12.21
C ILE A 193 -4.84 -19.95 13.03
N SER A 194 -4.79 -18.71 12.54
CA SER A 194 -5.42 -17.58 13.21
C SER A 194 -6.89 -17.86 13.49
N LYS A 195 -7.39 -17.39 14.64
CA LYS A 195 -8.83 -17.34 14.90
C LYS A 195 -9.51 -16.49 13.82
N SER A 196 -10.72 -16.86 13.42
CA SER A 196 -11.55 -16.03 12.54
C SER A 196 -11.74 -14.66 13.18
N THR A 197 -11.14 -13.62 12.59
CA THR A 197 -11.42 -12.24 12.98
C THR A 197 -12.46 -11.68 12.03
N TRP A 198 -13.56 -11.21 12.58
CA TRP A 198 -14.60 -10.57 11.79
C TRP A 198 -14.24 -9.09 11.66
N THR A 199 -14.38 -8.54 10.48
CA THR A 199 -14.23 -7.10 10.26
C THR A 199 -15.52 -6.60 9.65
N ALA A 200 -16.16 -5.66 10.33
CA ALA A 200 -17.27 -4.90 9.79
C ALA A 200 -16.69 -3.68 9.08
N LYS A 201 -17.20 -3.37 7.89
CA LYS A 201 -16.91 -2.12 7.19
C LYS A 201 -18.22 -1.50 6.73
N VAL A 202 -18.33 -0.19 6.89
CA VAL A 202 -19.41 0.59 6.26
C VAL A 202 -19.15 0.66 4.76
N VAL A 203 -20.03 0.04 3.99
CA VAL A 203 -20.00 0.03 2.52
C VAL A 203 -20.83 1.18 1.95
N ASP A 204 -21.95 1.51 2.60
CA ASP A 204 -22.82 2.62 2.22
C ASP A 204 -23.14 3.47 3.45
N LEU A 205 -22.39 4.56 3.60
CA LEU A 205 -22.56 5.50 4.70
C LEU A 205 -23.92 6.21 4.63
N SER A 206 -24.43 6.49 3.43
CA SER A 206 -25.66 7.27 3.26
C SER A 206 -26.90 6.49 3.69
N ALA A 207 -26.99 5.22 3.29
CA ALA A 207 -28.06 4.33 3.72
C ALA A 207 -28.01 4.07 5.23
N LEU A 208 -26.79 3.89 5.78
CA LEU A 208 -26.57 3.74 7.20
C LEU A 208 -27.07 4.97 7.97
N GLU A 209 -26.68 6.18 7.56
CA GLU A 209 -27.12 7.41 8.21
C GLU A 209 -28.64 7.59 8.20
N GLN A 210 -29.31 7.29 7.09
CA GLN A 210 -30.78 7.36 7.01
C GLN A 210 -31.44 6.41 8.00
N TRP A 211 -30.94 5.18 8.10
CA TRP A 211 -31.45 4.19 9.06
C TRP A 211 -31.19 4.60 10.51
N VAL A 212 -30.01 5.14 10.82
CA VAL A 212 -29.69 5.65 12.18
C VAL A 212 -30.60 6.80 12.55
N ARG A 213 -30.84 7.74 11.63
CA ARG A 213 -31.76 8.88 11.86
C ARG A 213 -33.19 8.43 12.16
N ALA A 214 -33.66 7.36 11.51
CA ALA A 214 -35.00 6.83 11.70
C ALA A 214 -35.14 6.00 13.00
N THR A 215 -34.13 5.19 13.32
CA THR A 215 -34.24 4.14 14.35
C THR A 215 -33.69 4.58 15.71
N TYR A 216 -32.62 5.38 15.73
CA TYR A 216 -31.92 5.81 16.97
C TYR A 216 -31.68 7.32 16.98
N PRO A 217 -32.74 8.14 17.09
CA PRO A 217 -32.61 9.59 17.10
C PRO A 217 -31.80 10.12 18.30
N ASP A 218 -31.70 9.34 19.38
CA ASP A 218 -30.91 9.64 20.57
C ASP A 218 -29.39 9.54 20.35
N LYS A 219 -28.95 8.86 19.28
CA LYS A 219 -27.53 8.67 18.93
C LYS A 219 -26.99 9.73 17.98
N LEU A 220 -27.82 10.68 17.57
CA LEU A 220 -27.43 11.76 16.66
C LEU A 220 -26.81 12.91 17.45
N GLN A 221 -25.64 13.40 17.01
CA GLN A 221 -25.01 14.57 17.59
C GLN A 221 -25.24 15.78 16.67
N ARG A 222 -25.78 16.87 17.23
CA ARG A 222 -25.85 18.15 16.51
C ARG A 222 -24.49 18.83 16.63
N ARG A 223 -23.78 19.06 15.52
CA ARG A 223 -22.53 19.83 15.49
C ARG A 223 -22.72 21.11 14.68
N THR A 224 -22.23 22.22 15.21
CA THR A 224 -22.23 23.52 14.55
C THR A 224 -20.77 23.98 14.47
N ARG A 225 -20.13 23.87 13.30
CA ARG A 225 -18.69 24.16 13.15
C ARG A 225 -18.46 25.67 13.08
N ILE A 226 -17.80 26.25 14.09
CA ILE A 226 -17.45 27.69 14.09
C ILE A 226 -16.00 27.94 14.55
N THR A 227 -15.30 28.87 13.88
CA THR A 227 -13.87 29.20 14.04
C THR A 227 -13.52 30.21 15.15
N GLY A 228 -14.49 30.68 15.96
CA GLY A 228 -14.29 31.39 17.24
C GLY A 228 -14.53 30.47 18.45
N THR A 229 -14.55 30.96 19.71
CA THR A 229 -15.08 30.13 20.81
C THR A 229 -16.52 29.77 20.45
N GLU A 230 -16.71 28.49 20.11
CA GLU A 230 -17.84 28.00 19.33
C GLU A 230 -19.17 28.41 19.98
N GLN A 231 -19.21 28.40 21.31
CA GLN A 231 -20.36 28.79 22.12
C GLN A 231 -20.80 30.25 21.92
N ASP A 232 -19.87 31.21 21.81
CA ASP A 232 -20.21 32.63 21.72
C ASP A 232 -20.77 32.97 20.34
N VAL A 233 -20.19 32.38 19.30
CA VAL A 233 -20.65 32.63 17.93
C VAL A 233 -21.98 31.91 17.67
N ILE A 234 -22.20 30.70 18.22
CA ILE A 234 -23.51 30.04 18.20
C ILE A 234 -24.54 30.90 18.93
N ASN A 235 -24.25 31.36 20.16
CA ASN A 235 -25.19 32.17 20.94
C ASN A 235 -25.57 33.49 20.23
N VAL A 236 -24.61 34.12 19.55
CA VAL A 236 -24.86 35.34 18.76
C VAL A 236 -25.69 35.02 17.51
N LEU A 237 -25.35 33.95 16.77
CA LEU A 237 -26.08 33.58 15.56
C LEU A 237 -27.50 33.09 15.86
N GLU A 238 -27.69 32.28 16.91
CA GLU A 238 -29.02 31.84 17.37
C GLU A 238 -29.90 33.03 17.77
N ARG A 239 -29.31 34.04 18.42
CA ARG A 239 -30.06 35.20 18.92
C ARG A 239 -30.38 36.25 17.85
N PHE A 240 -29.47 36.49 16.92
CA PHE A 240 -29.57 37.63 15.99
C PHE A 240 -29.80 37.24 14.53
N ALA A 241 -29.44 36.03 14.11
CA ALA A 241 -29.57 35.61 12.73
C ALA A 241 -29.78 34.09 12.60
N PRO A 242 -30.87 33.52 13.16
CA PRO A 242 -31.11 32.07 13.15
C PRO A 242 -31.27 31.51 11.73
N TYR A 243 -31.63 32.34 10.76
CA TYR A 243 -31.71 31.97 9.34
C TYR A 243 -30.35 31.73 8.67
N LEU A 244 -29.24 32.09 9.32
CA LEU A 244 -27.87 31.81 8.85
C LEU A 244 -27.33 30.47 9.35
N LEU A 245 -28.05 29.80 10.26
CA LEU A 245 -27.67 28.50 10.80
C LEU A 245 -28.40 27.39 10.05
N ASP A 246 -27.65 26.49 9.45
CA ASP A 246 -28.19 25.23 8.94
C ASP A 246 -27.96 24.14 9.99
N GLN A 247 -29.04 23.56 10.51
CA GLN A 247 -28.94 22.50 11.50
C GLN A 247 -28.69 21.17 10.79
N VAL A 248 -27.42 20.83 10.62
CA VAL A 248 -27.03 19.54 10.05
C VAL A 248 -27.03 18.48 11.15
N VAL A 249 -27.83 17.44 10.95
CA VAL A 249 -27.88 16.27 11.83
C VAL A 249 -26.95 15.20 11.27
N GLU A 250 -25.78 15.07 11.88
CA GLU A 250 -24.73 14.13 11.47
C GLU A 250 -24.66 12.95 12.46
N VAL A 251 -24.30 11.77 11.94
CA VAL A 251 -24.01 10.60 12.78
C VAL A 251 -22.55 10.72 13.23
N PRO A 252 -22.26 10.78 14.53
CA PRO A 252 -20.88 10.90 15.00
C PRO A 252 -20.07 9.65 14.64
N VAL A 253 -18.80 9.83 14.30
CA VAL A 253 -17.88 8.75 13.90
C VAL A 253 -17.75 7.70 14.99
N GLU A 254 -17.83 8.11 16.26
CA GLU A 254 -17.78 7.24 17.41
C GLU A 254 -18.98 6.28 17.46
N ALA A 255 -20.18 6.75 17.08
CA ALA A 255 -21.36 5.89 17.00
C ALA A 255 -21.20 4.84 15.88
N VAL A 256 -20.66 5.25 14.72
CA VAL A 256 -20.35 4.31 13.63
C VAL A 256 -19.35 3.24 14.08
N ARG A 257 -18.27 3.64 14.75
CA ARG A 257 -17.27 2.71 15.31
C ARG A 257 -17.85 1.74 16.34
N GLU A 258 -18.77 2.20 17.19
CA GLU A 258 -19.46 1.32 18.15
C GLU A 258 -20.32 0.27 17.43
N LEU A 259 -21.01 0.68 16.36
CA LEU A 259 -21.85 -0.21 15.56
C LEU A 259 -21.02 -1.26 14.78
N GLU A 260 -19.86 -0.85 14.24
CA GLU A 260 -18.89 -1.77 13.63
C GLU A 260 -18.37 -2.78 14.65
N LEU A 261 -18.07 -2.34 15.88
CA LEU A 261 -17.61 -3.20 16.97
C LEU A 261 -18.67 -4.24 17.35
N LYS A 262 -19.93 -3.81 17.53
CA LYS A 262 -21.04 -4.73 17.85
C LYS A 262 -21.34 -5.72 16.74
N SER A 263 -21.33 -5.27 15.48
CA SER A 263 -21.51 -6.14 14.32
C SER A 263 -20.38 -7.17 14.20
N ARG A 264 -19.14 -6.77 14.52
CA ARG A 264 -18.00 -7.69 14.60
C ARG A 264 -18.18 -8.76 15.69
N GLU A 265 -18.68 -8.38 16.86
CA GLU A 265 -18.93 -9.31 17.97
C GLU A 265 -20.07 -10.29 17.66
N ALA A 266 -21.13 -9.81 17.00
CA ALA A 266 -22.26 -10.61 16.56
C ALA A 266 -21.94 -11.52 15.36
N ARG A 267 -20.87 -11.23 14.60
CA ARG A 267 -20.48 -11.93 13.35
C ARG A 267 -21.46 -11.76 12.19
N GLU A 268 -22.39 -10.81 12.32
CA GLU A 268 -23.34 -10.39 11.31
C GLU A 268 -23.68 -8.91 11.52
N ALA A 269 -24.28 -8.26 10.53
CA ALA A 269 -24.72 -6.87 10.68
C ALA A 269 -25.68 -6.80 11.87
N CYS A 270 -25.38 -5.95 12.85
CA CYS A 270 -26.09 -5.89 14.12
C CYS A 270 -26.34 -4.45 14.56
N GLY A 271 -27.58 -4.13 14.93
CA GLY A 271 -27.97 -2.84 15.51
C GLY A 271 -27.49 -2.67 16.94
N TRP A 272 -27.61 -1.45 17.50
CA TRP A 272 -27.22 -1.22 18.91
C TRP A 272 -28.09 -2.02 19.90
N GLY A 273 -29.34 -2.34 19.52
CA GLY A 273 -30.28 -3.13 20.31
C GLY A 273 -30.16 -4.64 20.12
N GLY A 274 -29.23 -5.11 19.27
CA GLY A 274 -29.05 -6.53 18.96
C GLY A 274 -29.88 -7.02 17.77
N GLU A 275 -30.43 -6.11 16.97
CA GLU A 275 -31.21 -6.42 15.77
C GLU A 275 -30.29 -7.01 14.70
N VAL A 276 -30.60 -8.24 14.24
CA VAL A 276 -29.83 -8.98 13.22
C VAL A 276 -30.71 -9.35 12.03
N GLY A 277 -30.10 -9.79 10.92
CA GLY A 277 -30.81 -10.21 9.71
C GLY A 277 -31.51 -9.06 8.98
N GLU A 278 -32.81 -9.20 8.69
CA GLU A 278 -33.59 -8.19 7.94
C GLU A 278 -33.81 -6.88 8.71
N GLN A 279 -33.64 -6.92 10.04
CA GLN A 279 -33.76 -5.75 10.91
C GLN A 279 -32.40 -5.10 11.19
N ALA A 280 -31.32 -5.68 10.68
CA ALA A 280 -29.98 -5.14 10.83
C ALA A 280 -29.80 -3.81 10.07
N PRO A 281 -28.88 -2.95 10.51
CA PRO A 281 -28.50 -1.75 9.78
C PRO A 281 -28.10 -2.07 8.33
N PRO A 282 -28.72 -1.42 7.33
CA PRO A 282 -28.23 -1.48 5.96
C PRO A 282 -26.87 -0.80 5.84
N GLY A 283 -26.05 -1.23 4.87
CA GLY A 283 -24.76 -0.61 4.58
C GLY A 283 -23.59 -1.10 5.42
N ILE A 284 -23.78 -2.05 6.34
CA ILE A 284 -22.69 -2.73 7.07
C ILE A 284 -22.44 -4.09 6.44
N ALA A 285 -21.25 -4.27 5.86
CA ALA A 285 -20.80 -5.59 5.44
C ALA A 285 -19.86 -6.15 6.50
N VAL A 286 -20.23 -7.31 7.05
CA VAL A 286 -19.35 -8.09 7.91
C VAL A 286 -18.68 -9.14 7.05
N SER A 287 -17.35 -9.02 6.91
CA SER A 287 -16.54 -10.01 6.23
C SER A 287 -15.77 -10.85 7.24
N GLU A 288 -15.76 -12.16 7.02
CA GLU A 288 -14.84 -13.04 7.74
C GLU A 288 -13.44 -12.86 7.15
N SER A 289 -12.43 -12.65 8.01
CA SER A 289 -11.05 -12.67 7.53
C SER A 289 -10.68 -14.06 7.00
N ALA A 290 -9.88 -14.06 5.94
CA ALA A 290 -9.27 -15.28 5.44
C ALA A 290 -8.37 -15.88 6.54
N PRO A 291 -8.36 -17.21 6.70
CA PRO A 291 -7.52 -17.85 7.70
C PRO A 291 -6.05 -17.54 7.40
N ARG A 292 -5.34 -16.99 8.38
CA ARG A 292 -3.91 -16.71 8.30
C ARG A 292 -3.16 -17.85 8.98
N LEU A 293 -2.31 -18.54 8.23
CA LEU A 293 -1.36 -19.50 8.79
C LEU A 293 -0.14 -18.74 9.34
N VAL A 294 0.24 -19.05 10.57
CA VAL A 294 1.46 -18.56 11.20
C VAL A 294 2.31 -19.78 11.51
N ILE A 295 3.50 -19.84 10.89
CA ILE A 295 4.49 -20.89 11.14
C ILE A 295 5.59 -20.25 11.98
N THR A 296 5.89 -20.85 13.13
CA THR A 296 6.97 -20.45 14.02
C THR A 296 7.96 -21.61 14.11
N TYR A 297 9.14 -21.43 13.51
CA TYR A 297 10.22 -22.40 13.59
C TYR A 297 10.86 -22.38 14.98
N ARG A 298 11.09 -23.56 15.54
CA ARG A 298 11.88 -23.75 16.76
C ARG A 298 13.31 -24.14 16.43
N ASP A 299 13.47 -24.90 15.34
CA ASP A 299 14.76 -25.41 14.87
C ASP A 299 14.75 -25.44 13.34
N GLU A 300 15.20 -24.35 12.72
CA GLU A 300 15.24 -24.22 11.26
C GLU A 300 16.37 -25.06 10.65
N ASP A 301 17.50 -25.19 11.37
CA ASP A 301 18.66 -25.98 10.94
C ASP A 301 18.30 -27.47 10.79
N LEU A 302 17.47 -28.01 11.69
CA LEU A 302 16.99 -29.38 11.60
C LEU A 302 16.13 -29.62 10.34
N LEU A 303 15.38 -28.61 9.88
CA LEU A 303 14.61 -28.73 8.64
C LEU A 303 15.53 -28.85 7.43
N ASP A 304 16.60 -28.05 7.38
CA ASP A 304 17.63 -28.14 6.34
C ASP A 304 18.35 -29.49 6.38
N GLU A 305 18.63 -30.03 7.57
CA GLU A 305 19.21 -31.38 7.73
C GLU A 305 18.28 -32.48 7.20
N LEU A 306 16.98 -32.40 7.50
CA LEU A 306 15.98 -33.36 7.02
C LEU A 306 15.84 -33.34 5.49
N ILE A 307 15.96 -32.15 4.88
CA ILE A 307 15.98 -31.98 3.43
C ILE A 307 17.29 -32.54 2.85
N ALA A 308 18.44 -32.18 3.41
CA ALA A 308 19.75 -32.62 2.94
C ALA A 308 19.94 -34.13 3.06
N SER A 309 19.36 -34.76 4.08
CA SER A 309 19.37 -36.21 4.30
C SER A 309 18.36 -36.97 3.45
N GLY A 310 17.51 -36.27 2.68
CA GLY A 310 16.52 -36.89 1.79
C GLY A 310 15.34 -37.55 2.50
N ILE A 311 15.13 -37.25 3.80
CA ILE A 311 13.98 -37.76 4.55
C ILE A 311 12.73 -36.95 4.22
N VAL A 312 12.89 -35.65 4.00
CA VAL A 312 11.83 -34.76 3.58
C VAL A 312 12.23 -34.15 2.24
N ASP A 313 11.35 -34.22 1.26
CA ASP A 313 11.56 -33.54 -0.02
C ASP A 313 11.39 -32.00 0.15
N VAL A 314 11.89 -31.21 -0.80
CA VAL A 314 11.67 -29.76 -0.86
C VAL A 314 10.19 -29.36 -0.91
N THR A 315 9.30 -30.31 -1.19
CA THR A 315 7.84 -30.14 -1.14
C THR A 315 7.24 -30.37 0.26
N GLY A 316 8.03 -30.79 1.24
CA GLY A 316 7.57 -31.17 2.58
C GLY A 316 6.99 -32.58 2.66
N THR A 317 7.10 -33.38 1.60
CA THR A 317 6.67 -34.79 1.61
C THR A 317 7.70 -35.65 2.33
N VAL A 318 7.27 -36.40 3.35
CA VAL A 318 8.13 -37.39 4.02
C VAL A 318 8.33 -38.56 3.05
N LEU A 319 9.55 -38.74 2.58
CA LEU A 319 9.93 -39.86 1.73
C LEU A 319 10.17 -41.05 2.64
N ALA A 320 9.29 -42.05 2.58
CA ALA A 320 9.36 -43.26 3.39
C ALA A 320 10.67 -44.01 3.12
N GLY A 321 11.72 -43.68 3.88
CA GLY A 321 13.03 -44.32 3.88
C GLY A 321 13.51 -44.73 5.27
N GLY A 322 12.62 -44.69 6.27
CA GLY A 322 12.90 -45.05 7.67
C GLY A 322 12.19 -46.31 8.18
N GLU A 323 11.47 -47.05 7.33
CA GLU A 323 10.95 -48.38 7.66
C GLU A 323 11.96 -49.46 7.22
N GLU A 324 13.20 -49.38 7.69
CA GLU A 324 14.09 -50.55 7.75
C GLU A 324 14.65 -50.65 9.18
N GLN A 325 13.99 -51.52 9.97
CA GLN A 325 14.45 -52.29 11.14
C GLN A 325 15.22 -51.59 12.27
#